data_AF-A0A4P6FF29-F1
#
_entry.id   AF-A0A4P6FF29-F1
#
_cell.length_a   1.000
_cell.length_b   1.000
_cell.length_c   1.000
_cell.angle_alpha   90.00
_cell.angle_beta   90.00
_cell.angle_gamma   90.00
#
_symmetry.space_group_name_H-M   'P 1'
#
loop_
_entity.id
_entity.type
_entity.pdbx_description
1 polymer ?
#
loop_
_entity_poly.entity_id
_entity_poly.type
_entity_poly.pdbx_seq_one_letter_code
_entity_poly.pdbx_strand_id
1 'polypeptide(L)'
;MTRTTHQPKPRGRARAAALTAAVVALLAVSTGVAAADTEPSPGASTPATEATTPAPAPSDDLQYPPPPAPSIDVTVLQPVCDGDVPYLRYAVVPTGTPNDTVTITWQNPSGDDVVMADLPLTGRVLWPGAKVDANGKPLDWPGWTQQADGTWVQGDEFDWVRPSATVVFKVNPEATTTVTYPPSSPSCATNPPGKAEPTIKVDTLTPVCVEGVTYLKYGVTVTGTPNTTATLTWHNPSGGADFVQAGQPLRGTVLWPGAYPERFVDLKKSDGWELVNNMWENTRDFGWAVGTVDVTFKVNPEVTVPVTFPQDTAGCVRAAGVAGLLPRTGAEVMGLVGFAAGLLALGTTVVVLTRRRRA
;
A
#
# COMPACT_ATOMS: atom_id res chain seq x y z
N MET A 1 -18.96 -53.17 40.28
CA MET A 1 -17.85 -53.69 39.45
C MET A 1 -17.01 -52.50 39.02
N THR A 2 -16.01 -52.21 39.84
CA THR A 2 -15.06 -51.09 39.76
C THR A 2 -13.97 -51.42 38.75
N ARG A 3 -13.83 -50.61 37.68
CA ARG A 3 -12.71 -50.72 36.75
C ARG A 3 -11.95 -49.39 36.71
N THR A 4 -10.98 -49.32 37.59
CA THR A 4 -9.93 -48.31 37.69
C THR A 4 -8.99 -48.46 36.49
N THR A 5 -8.93 -47.47 35.60
CA THR A 5 -7.93 -47.43 34.53
C THR A 5 -6.87 -46.39 34.83
N HIS A 6 -5.63 -46.89 34.80
CA HIS A 6 -4.39 -46.31 35.28
C HIS A 6 -3.83 -45.32 34.26
N GLN A 7 -3.48 -44.12 34.73
CA GLN A 7 -2.84 -43.06 33.95
C GLN A 7 -1.31 -43.23 34.00
N PRO A 8 -0.59 -43.34 32.87
CA PRO A 8 0.87 -43.37 32.90
C PRO A 8 1.46 -41.95 32.82
N LYS A 9 2.29 -41.65 33.81
CA LYS A 9 3.07 -40.42 34.01
C LYS A 9 4.37 -40.49 33.18
N PRO A 10 4.65 -39.57 32.24
CA PRO A 10 5.99 -39.49 31.66
C PRO A 10 6.92 -38.67 32.58
N ARG A 11 8.03 -39.32 32.94
CA ARG A 11 9.14 -38.84 33.77
C ARG A 11 9.91 -37.74 33.05
N GLY A 12 10.30 -36.72 33.80
CA GLY A 12 11.18 -35.65 33.35
C GLY A 12 12.58 -36.13 32.96
N ARG A 13 13.19 -35.39 32.04
CA ARG A 13 14.64 -35.28 31.91
C ARG A 13 14.98 -33.82 31.68
N ALA A 14 15.38 -33.17 32.76
CA ALA A 14 16.22 -31.98 32.71
C ALA A 14 17.55 -32.34 32.04
N ARG A 15 17.97 -31.57 31.05
CA ARG A 15 19.36 -31.49 30.63
C ARG A 15 19.79 -30.04 30.70
N ALA A 16 20.57 -29.75 31.72
CA ALA A 16 21.45 -28.60 31.77
C ALA A 16 22.52 -28.72 30.68
N ALA A 17 22.80 -27.63 29.99
CA ALA A 17 24.06 -27.43 29.28
C ALA A 17 24.48 -25.98 29.55
N ALA A 18 25.47 -25.85 30.43
CA ALA A 18 26.27 -24.65 30.62
C ALA A 18 27.36 -24.61 29.53
N LEU A 19 27.61 -23.45 28.95
CA LEU A 19 28.89 -23.11 28.30
C LEU A 19 29.07 -21.59 28.22
N THR A 20 29.77 -21.11 29.25
CA THR A 20 30.83 -20.10 29.30
C THR A 20 31.08 -19.16 28.10
N ALA A 21 30.92 -17.86 28.40
CA ALA A 21 31.78 -16.68 28.17
C ALA A 21 32.58 -16.49 26.86
N ALA A 22 32.37 -15.33 26.23
CA ALA A 22 33.45 -14.49 25.72
C ALA A 22 33.06 -13.00 25.81
N VAL A 23 33.96 -12.23 26.42
CA VAL A 23 33.95 -10.78 26.67
C VAL A 23 34.53 -10.06 25.47
N VAL A 24 33.89 -8.99 24.98
CA VAL A 24 34.58 -7.84 24.37
C VAL A 24 33.77 -6.57 24.66
N ALA A 25 34.31 -5.73 25.53
CA ALA A 25 33.92 -4.33 25.68
C ALA A 25 34.92 -3.49 24.89
N LEU A 26 34.45 -2.62 23.98
CA LEU A 26 35.26 -1.54 23.42
C LEU A 26 34.78 -0.21 24.00
N LEU A 27 35.59 0.32 24.91
CA LEU A 27 35.60 1.71 25.33
C LEU A 27 36.49 2.50 24.36
N ALA A 28 35.95 3.59 23.81
CA ALA A 28 36.78 4.64 23.20
C ALA A 28 36.51 5.94 23.97
N VAL A 29 37.47 6.28 24.84
CA VAL A 29 37.63 7.58 25.48
C VAL A 29 38.58 8.37 24.59
N SER A 30 38.22 9.63 24.27
CA SER A 30 39.20 10.63 23.87
C SER A 30 38.95 11.92 24.65
N THR A 31 39.84 12.12 25.60
CA THR A 31 40.07 13.31 26.41
C THR A 31 40.82 14.40 25.64
N GLY A 32 40.63 15.64 26.06
CA GLY A 32 41.64 16.71 25.97
C GLY A 32 41.08 17.99 25.36
N VAL A 33 41.42 19.20 25.82
CA VAL A 33 42.32 19.66 26.88
C VAL A 33 41.82 21.05 27.30
N ALA A 34 41.92 21.35 28.59
CA ALA A 34 41.61 22.65 29.19
C ALA A 34 42.66 23.72 28.84
N ALA A 35 42.24 24.98 28.79
CA ALA A 35 43.09 26.09 29.21
C ALA A 35 42.20 27.22 29.76
N ALA A 36 42.56 27.64 30.97
CA ALA A 36 42.11 28.83 31.67
C ALA A 36 42.45 30.11 30.86
N ASP A 37 41.98 31.31 31.14
CA ASP A 37 42.05 31.99 32.43
C ASP A 37 41.48 33.43 32.27
N THR A 38 41.04 34.01 33.38
CA THR A 38 41.02 35.45 33.72
C THR A 38 39.94 36.39 33.13
N GLU A 39 38.99 36.73 34.02
CA GLU A 39 38.14 37.94 34.08
C GLU A 39 39.00 39.23 34.21
N PRO A 40 38.52 40.44 33.82
CA PRO A 40 37.71 41.20 34.78
C PRO A 40 36.61 42.12 34.19
N SER A 41 35.71 42.47 35.10
CA SER A 41 34.57 43.41 35.11
C SER A 41 34.97 44.91 34.93
N PRO A 42 34.09 45.90 35.22
CA PRO A 42 33.03 46.52 34.39
C PRO A 42 33.35 48.01 34.06
N GLY A 43 32.56 48.67 33.21
CA GLY A 43 32.68 50.13 33.07
C GLY A 43 31.75 50.78 32.05
N ALA A 44 30.82 51.60 32.56
CA ALA A 44 29.90 52.43 31.80
C ALA A 44 30.60 53.54 31.00
N SER A 45 30.03 53.92 29.85
CA SER A 45 30.17 55.25 29.22
C SER A 45 29.06 55.49 28.18
N THR A 46 28.01 56.20 28.58
CA THR A 46 27.28 57.17 27.73
C THR A 46 27.97 58.54 27.91
N PRO A 47 27.78 59.59 27.10
CA PRO A 47 26.87 59.76 25.96
C PRO A 47 27.47 60.49 24.72
N ALA A 48 26.80 60.40 23.58
CA ALA A 48 26.83 61.46 22.57
C ALA A 48 25.49 61.46 21.82
N THR A 49 24.67 62.46 22.16
CA THR A 49 23.44 62.84 21.48
C THR A 49 23.80 63.56 20.19
N GLU A 50 23.35 63.08 19.03
CA GLU A 50 23.31 63.92 17.83
C GLU A 50 22.12 63.59 16.92
N ALA A 51 21.32 64.64 16.69
CA ALA A 51 20.42 64.92 15.57
C ALA A 51 19.30 63.93 15.20
N THR A 52 18.13 64.23 15.75
CA THR A 52 16.78 63.80 15.33
C THR A 52 16.52 64.07 13.84
N THR A 53 16.46 62.99 13.05
CA THR A 53 15.65 62.96 11.81
C THR A 53 14.29 62.37 12.20
N PRO A 54 13.13 62.99 11.87
CA PRO A 54 11.85 62.36 12.12
C PRO A 54 11.77 61.08 11.28
N ALA A 55 11.75 59.94 11.96
CA ALA A 55 11.48 58.66 11.32
C ALA A 55 10.10 58.74 10.64
N PRO A 56 9.96 58.23 9.40
CA PRO A 56 8.62 58.03 8.83
C PRO A 56 7.83 57.15 9.81
N ALA A 57 6.58 57.54 10.07
CA ALA A 57 5.68 56.77 10.92
C ALA A 57 5.69 55.30 10.46
N PRO A 58 5.77 54.32 11.38
CA PRO A 58 5.68 52.91 11.00
C PRO A 58 4.35 52.71 10.28
N SER A 59 4.42 52.29 9.02
CA SER A 59 3.27 51.82 8.28
C SER A 59 2.67 50.63 9.03
N ASP A 60 1.43 50.77 9.44
CA ASP A 60 0.61 49.80 10.20
C ASP A 60 0.22 48.55 9.37
N ASP A 61 1.03 48.19 8.37
CA ASP A 61 0.74 47.20 7.33
C ASP A 61 1.51 45.88 7.53
N LEU A 62 1.84 45.53 8.78
CA LEU A 62 2.17 44.13 9.09
C LEU A 62 0.87 43.32 9.15
N GLN A 63 0.28 43.07 7.98
CA GLN A 63 -0.86 42.19 7.85
C GLN A 63 -0.40 40.75 8.09
N TYR A 64 -0.46 40.32 9.35
CA TYR A 64 -0.23 38.92 9.72
C TYR A 64 -1.27 38.07 8.99
N PRO A 65 -0.87 36.99 8.29
CA PRO A 65 -1.83 36.11 7.66
C PRO A 65 -2.82 35.59 8.72
N PRO A 66 -4.13 35.53 8.43
CA PRO A 66 -5.09 35.01 9.39
C PRO A 66 -4.66 33.61 9.84
N PRO A 67 -4.82 33.27 11.14
CA PRO A 67 -4.46 31.94 11.63
C PRO A 67 -5.17 30.86 10.78
N PRO A 68 -4.49 29.73 10.53
CA PRO A 68 -5.05 28.66 9.71
C PRO A 68 -6.38 28.17 10.31
N ALA A 69 -7.32 27.87 9.42
CA ALA A 69 -8.63 27.35 9.83
C ALA A 69 -8.47 26.03 10.61
N PRO A 70 -9.31 25.77 11.61
CA PRO A 70 -9.29 24.50 12.32
C PRO A 70 -9.44 23.32 11.35
N SER A 71 -8.68 22.25 11.58
CA SER A 71 -8.71 21.02 10.80
C SER A 71 -8.50 19.80 11.69
N ILE A 72 -8.76 18.62 11.16
CA ILE A 72 -8.59 17.34 11.83
C ILE A 72 -7.99 16.35 10.84
N ASP A 73 -6.97 15.63 11.27
CA ASP A 73 -6.38 14.52 10.52
C ASP A 73 -6.53 13.21 11.31
N VAL A 74 -6.90 12.13 10.63
CA VAL A 74 -7.04 10.80 11.24
C VAL A 74 -5.84 9.96 10.77
N THR A 75 -4.77 10.01 11.56
CA THR A 75 -3.46 9.47 11.19
C THR A 75 -3.35 7.96 11.40
N VAL A 76 -4.18 7.40 12.29
CA VAL A 76 -4.35 5.95 12.45
C VAL A 76 -5.84 5.65 12.35
N LEU A 77 -6.18 4.71 11.47
CA LEU A 77 -7.54 4.18 11.30
C LEU A 77 -7.44 2.68 11.03
N GLN A 78 -7.40 1.88 12.10
CA GLN A 78 -7.05 0.47 12.02
C GLN A 78 -8.11 -0.41 12.70
N PRO A 79 -8.97 -1.07 11.91
CA PRO A 79 -9.76 -2.20 12.37
C PRO A 79 -8.83 -3.34 12.80
N VAL A 80 -8.94 -3.82 14.04
CA VAL A 80 -8.10 -4.90 14.57
C VAL A 80 -8.93 -5.93 15.30
N CYS A 81 -8.53 -7.20 15.19
CA CYS A 81 -8.97 -8.24 16.09
C CYS A 81 -7.90 -8.43 17.17
N ASP A 82 -8.29 -8.37 18.44
CA ASP A 82 -7.40 -8.63 19.58
C ASP A 82 -8.11 -9.50 20.61
N GLY A 83 -7.60 -10.71 20.84
CA GLY A 83 -8.20 -11.67 21.78
C GLY A 83 -9.62 -12.11 21.41
N ASP A 84 -9.88 -12.38 20.13
CA ASP A 84 -11.20 -12.73 19.56
C ASP A 84 -12.26 -11.61 19.68
N VAL A 85 -11.82 -10.36 19.89
CA VAL A 85 -12.68 -9.18 20.03
C VAL A 85 -12.34 -8.15 18.95
N PRO A 86 -13.34 -7.63 18.22
CA PRO A 86 -13.13 -6.58 17.24
C PRO A 86 -13.01 -5.20 17.91
N TYR A 87 -11.98 -4.45 17.51
CA TYR A 87 -11.74 -3.07 17.94
C TYR A 87 -11.46 -2.15 16.74
N LEU A 88 -11.65 -0.84 16.95
CA LEU A 88 -11.09 0.20 16.11
C LEU A 88 -9.95 0.90 16.88
N ARG A 89 -8.70 0.77 16.40
CA ARG A 89 -7.58 1.59 16.85
C ARG A 89 -7.55 2.88 16.03
N TYR A 90 -7.34 4.00 16.72
CA TYR A 90 -7.37 5.31 16.08
C TYR A 90 -6.33 6.27 16.69
N ALA A 91 -5.95 7.25 15.88
CA ALA A 91 -5.19 8.42 16.30
C ALA A 91 -5.66 9.63 15.50
N VAL A 92 -5.95 10.72 16.20
CA VAL A 92 -6.52 11.94 15.66
C VAL A 92 -5.59 13.10 16.01
N VAL A 93 -5.26 13.92 15.02
CA VAL A 93 -4.44 15.12 15.18
C VAL A 93 -5.30 16.33 14.82
N PRO A 94 -5.85 17.05 15.82
CA PRO A 94 -6.55 18.30 15.58
C PRO A 94 -5.56 19.46 15.39
N THR A 95 -5.92 20.43 14.55
CA THR A 95 -5.20 21.70 14.37
C THR A 95 -6.17 22.86 14.57
N GLY A 96 -5.72 23.94 15.21
CA GLY A 96 -6.52 25.15 15.38
C GLY A 96 -7.66 25.04 16.41
N THR A 97 -7.64 24.04 17.29
CA THR A 97 -8.61 23.86 18.38
C THR A 97 -7.88 23.47 19.68
N PRO A 98 -8.32 23.94 20.85
CA PRO A 98 -7.74 23.55 22.14
C PRO A 98 -8.25 22.19 22.64
N ASN A 99 -9.19 21.55 21.93
CA ASN A 99 -9.80 20.30 22.36
C ASN A 99 -8.79 19.14 22.33
N ASP A 100 -8.74 18.38 23.43
CA ASP A 100 -7.84 17.25 23.67
C ASP A 100 -8.59 15.91 23.76
N THR A 101 -9.87 15.92 23.41
CA THR A 101 -10.74 14.74 23.35
C THR A 101 -11.44 14.65 22.01
N VAL A 102 -11.83 13.43 21.63
CA VAL A 102 -12.57 13.14 20.40
C VAL A 102 -13.88 12.44 20.73
N THR A 103 -14.93 12.83 20.00
CA THR A 103 -16.16 12.04 19.92
C THR A 103 -16.10 11.18 18.66
N ILE A 104 -16.28 9.87 18.84
CA ILE A 104 -16.39 8.90 17.74
C ILE A 104 -17.86 8.51 17.61
N THR A 105 -18.44 8.78 16.44
CA THR A 105 -19.84 8.43 16.13
C THR A 105 -19.86 7.39 15.02
N TRP A 106 -20.47 6.25 15.27
CA TRP A 106 -20.75 5.24 14.26
C TRP A 106 -22.14 5.51 13.70
N GLN A 107 -22.22 5.81 12.40
CA GLN A 107 -23.48 6.21 11.76
C GLN A 107 -24.33 4.99 11.41
N ASN A 108 -25.49 4.88 12.03
CA ASN A 108 -26.44 3.81 11.74
C ASN A 108 -27.35 4.24 10.57
N PRO A 109 -27.33 3.52 9.44
CA PRO A 109 -28.11 3.91 8.26
C PRO A 109 -29.63 3.78 8.44
N SER A 110 -30.09 3.09 9.49
CA SER A 110 -31.49 2.70 9.67
C SER A 110 -32.04 2.93 11.09
N GLY A 111 -31.27 3.58 11.96
CA GLY A 111 -31.62 3.75 13.37
C GLY A 111 -30.73 4.77 14.05
N ASP A 112 -30.61 4.65 15.38
CA ASP A 112 -29.79 5.56 16.18
C ASP A 112 -28.30 5.26 16.03
N ASP A 113 -27.51 6.32 15.95
CA ASP A 113 -26.05 6.28 15.93
C ASP A 113 -25.49 5.78 17.27
N VAL A 114 -24.32 5.13 17.22
CA VAL A 114 -23.56 4.78 18.43
C VAL A 114 -22.49 5.84 18.66
N VAL A 115 -22.66 6.61 19.74
CA VAL A 115 -21.78 7.73 20.10
C VAL A 115 -20.88 7.34 21.26
N MET A 116 -19.57 7.54 21.09
CA MET A 116 -18.55 7.38 22.12
C MET A 116 -17.86 8.72 22.33
N ALA A 117 -18.23 9.43 23.39
CA ALA A 117 -17.75 10.79 23.68
C ALA A 117 -16.54 10.79 24.63
N ASP A 118 -15.89 11.96 24.72
CA ASP A 118 -14.81 12.27 25.68
C ASP A 118 -13.65 11.27 25.65
N LEU A 119 -13.36 10.71 24.48
CA LEU A 119 -12.27 9.76 24.31
C LEU A 119 -10.94 10.50 24.13
N PRO A 120 -9.80 9.91 24.55
CA PRO A 120 -8.49 10.47 24.23
C PRO A 120 -8.29 10.52 22.71
N LEU A 121 -7.50 11.48 22.21
CA LEU A 121 -7.21 11.63 20.77
C LEU A 121 -6.51 10.41 20.14
N THR A 122 -5.91 9.53 20.95
CA THR A 122 -5.34 8.26 20.49
C THR A 122 -5.81 7.14 21.42
N GLY A 123 -6.22 6.01 20.85
CA GLY A 123 -6.68 4.89 21.64
C GLY A 123 -7.26 3.75 20.81
N ARG A 124 -8.08 2.95 21.49
CA ARG A 124 -8.91 1.93 20.86
C ARG A 124 -10.29 1.92 21.49
N VAL A 125 -11.30 1.64 20.68
CA VAL A 125 -12.68 1.44 21.13
C VAL A 125 -13.17 0.07 20.69
N LEU A 126 -14.09 -0.51 21.46
CA LEU A 126 -14.82 -1.71 21.05
C LEU A 126 -15.62 -1.39 19.78
N TRP A 127 -15.69 -2.36 18.88
CA TRP A 127 -16.63 -2.27 17.77
C TRP A 127 -18.07 -2.30 18.30
N PRO A 128 -19.02 -1.48 17.78
CA PRO A 128 -20.41 -1.52 18.25
C PRO A 128 -20.99 -2.93 18.18
N GLY A 129 -21.60 -3.39 19.28
CA GLY A 129 -22.11 -4.76 19.45
C GLY A 129 -21.12 -5.75 20.10
N ALA A 130 -19.82 -5.46 20.07
CA ALA A 130 -18.84 -6.29 20.76
C ALA A 130 -18.89 -6.05 22.28
N LYS A 131 -18.85 -7.14 23.05
CA LYS A 131 -18.78 -7.07 24.52
C LYS A 131 -17.67 -7.97 25.03
N VAL A 132 -17.07 -7.58 26.14
CA VAL A 132 -16.03 -8.35 26.83
C VAL A 132 -16.35 -8.50 28.30
N ASP A 133 -15.83 -9.56 28.92
CA ASP A 133 -15.86 -9.74 30.37
C ASP A 133 -14.78 -8.90 31.07
N ALA A 134 -14.71 -9.00 32.40
CA ALA A 134 -13.73 -8.27 33.21
C ALA A 134 -12.27 -8.63 32.90
N ASN A 135 -12.01 -9.76 32.23
CA ASN A 135 -10.68 -10.20 31.82
C ASN A 135 -10.39 -9.89 30.34
N GLY A 136 -11.31 -9.22 29.63
CA GLY A 136 -11.18 -8.90 28.21
C GLY A 136 -11.54 -10.04 27.27
N LYS A 137 -12.16 -11.13 27.76
CA LYS A 137 -12.63 -12.24 26.91
C LYS A 137 -13.93 -11.84 26.22
N PRO A 138 -14.17 -12.18 24.94
CA PRO A 138 -15.41 -11.83 24.26
C PRO A 138 -16.62 -12.52 24.91
N LEU A 139 -17.68 -11.72 25.06
CA LEU A 139 -19.03 -12.14 25.46
C LEU A 139 -20.03 -12.01 24.31
N ASP A 140 -19.77 -11.11 23.35
CA ASP A 140 -20.72 -10.77 22.29
C ASP A 140 -19.98 -10.28 21.03
N TRP A 141 -20.56 -10.52 19.86
CA TRP A 141 -19.99 -10.13 18.57
C TRP A 141 -21.03 -9.35 17.75
N PRO A 142 -20.64 -8.29 17.03
CA PRO A 142 -21.57 -7.52 16.21
C PRO A 142 -22.29 -8.39 15.17
N GLY A 143 -23.61 -8.30 15.10
CA GLY A 143 -24.43 -9.05 14.16
C GLY A 143 -24.73 -10.49 14.59
N TRP A 144 -24.59 -10.81 15.87
CA TRP A 144 -24.77 -12.16 16.38
C TRP A 144 -25.55 -12.16 17.69
N THR A 145 -26.64 -12.93 17.73
CA THR A 145 -27.40 -13.16 18.96
C THR A 145 -27.07 -14.54 19.54
N GLN A 146 -26.75 -14.60 20.83
CA GLN A 146 -26.68 -15.86 21.56
C GLN A 146 -28.07 -16.34 21.97
N GLN A 147 -28.40 -17.57 21.60
CA GLN A 147 -29.63 -18.26 21.99
C GLN A 147 -29.54 -18.81 23.41
N ALA A 148 -30.69 -19.13 24.00
CA ALA A 148 -30.77 -19.69 25.36
C ALA A 148 -30.05 -21.05 25.51
N ASP A 149 -29.87 -21.79 24.42
CA ASP A 149 -29.13 -23.05 24.38
C ASP A 149 -27.60 -22.85 24.23
N GLY A 150 -27.14 -21.60 24.20
CA GLY A 150 -25.74 -21.22 24.03
C GLY A 150 -25.26 -21.15 22.58
N THR A 151 -26.11 -21.50 21.60
CA THR A 151 -25.76 -21.39 20.18
C THR A 151 -25.85 -19.95 19.69
N TRP A 152 -25.10 -19.64 18.64
CA TRP A 152 -25.11 -18.31 18.03
C TRP A 152 -25.92 -18.31 16.73
N VAL A 153 -26.70 -17.26 16.50
CA VAL A 153 -27.37 -17.02 15.21
C VAL A 153 -26.99 -15.65 14.70
N GLN A 154 -26.85 -15.51 13.38
CA GLN A 154 -26.59 -14.22 12.77
C GLN A 154 -27.88 -13.38 12.82
N GLY A 155 -27.76 -12.11 13.15
CA GLY A 155 -28.91 -11.22 13.33
C GLY A 155 -28.92 -10.54 14.70
N ASP A 156 -28.72 -9.23 14.75
CA ASP A 156 -28.97 -8.36 15.92
C ASP A 156 -29.07 -6.87 15.51
N GLU A 157 -29.22 -5.96 16.48
CA GLU A 157 -29.28 -4.51 16.22
C GLU A 157 -27.96 -3.88 15.72
N PHE A 158 -26.86 -4.63 15.69
CA PHE A 158 -25.52 -4.24 15.25
C PHE A 158 -25.07 -4.95 13.95
N ASP A 159 -25.96 -5.62 13.22
CA ASP A 159 -25.62 -6.19 11.90
C ASP A 159 -25.06 -5.14 10.92
N TRP A 160 -25.53 -3.89 11.04
CA TRP A 160 -25.21 -2.79 10.12
C TRP A 160 -23.76 -2.33 10.16
N VAL A 161 -22.99 -2.68 11.21
CA VAL A 161 -21.55 -2.37 11.25
C VAL A 161 -20.69 -3.42 10.51
N ARG A 162 -21.33 -4.33 9.77
CA ARG A 162 -20.69 -5.34 8.91
C ARG A 162 -21.25 -5.22 7.48
N PRO A 163 -20.39 -5.28 6.44
CA PRO A 163 -18.95 -5.55 6.45
C PRO A 163 -18.10 -4.30 6.70
N SER A 164 -18.72 -3.12 6.70
CA SER A 164 -18.09 -1.82 6.96
C SER A 164 -19.09 -0.87 7.59
N ALA A 165 -18.60 0.16 8.24
CA ALA A 165 -19.41 1.20 8.88
C ALA A 165 -18.85 2.59 8.59
N THR A 166 -19.72 3.60 8.55
CA THR A 166 -19.32 5.00 8.48
C THR A 166 -19.06 5.51 9.89
N VAL A 167 -17.90 6.15 10.08
CA VAL A 167 -17.43 6.66 11.37
C VAL A 167 -17.07 8.13 11.24
N VAL A 168 -17.58 8.94 12.17
CA VAL A 168 -17.31 10.36 12.29
C VAL A 168 -16.44 10.60 13.52
N PHE A 169 -15.28 11.23 13.32
CA PHE A 169 -14.40 11.72 14.37
C PHE A 169 -14.62 13.21 14.54
N LYS A 170 -14.95 13.68 15.74
CA LYS A 170 -15.23 15.09 16.01
C LYS A 170 -14.39 15.62 17.16
N VAL A 171 -13.59 16.64 16.86
CA VAL A 171 -12.78 17.42 17.81
C VAL A 171 -13.08 18.92 17.68
N ASN A 172 -14.05 19.29 16.84
CA ASN A 172 -14.30 20.65 16.34
C ASN A 172 -13.07 21.19 15.57
N PRO A 173 -12.87 20.78 14.30
CA PRO A 173 -13.88 20.27 13.34
C PRO A 173 -14.04 18.73 13.36
N GLU A 174 -14.73 18.16 12.36
CA GLU A 174 -14.99 16.74 12.22
C GLU A 174 -14.48 16.14 10.90
N ALA A 175 -14.19 14.85 10.90
CA ALA A 175 -13.83 14.05 9.72
C ALA A 175 -14.69 12.79 9.66
N THR A 176 -15.21 12.49 8.48
CA THR A 176 -16.00 11.28 8.21
C THR A 176 -15.18 10.31 7.37
N THR A 177 -15.19 9.03 7.75
CA THR A 177 -14.50 7.96 7.03
C THR A 177 -15.31 6.67 7.06
N THR A 178 -14.95 5.69 6.23
CA THR A 178 -15.52 4.35 6.27
C THR A 178 -14.46 3.37 6.77
N VAL A 179 -14.82 2.56 7.77
CA VAL A 179 -13.97 1.49 8.29
C VAL A 179 -14.55 0.14 7.91
N THR A 180 -13.68 -0.79 7.53
CA THR A 180 -14.08 -2.18 7.28
C THR A 180 -14.00 -2.97 8.59
N TYR A 181 -14.93 -3.88 8.84
CA TYR A 181 -14.88 -4.78 9.98
C TYR A 181 -13.50 -5.49 10.04
N PRO A 182 -12.92 -5.78 11.21
CA PRO A 182 -11.61 -6.41 11.26
C PRO A 182 -11.64 -7.81 10.61
N PRO A 183 -10.58 -8.21 9.89
CA PRO A 183 -10.46 -9.57 9.38
C PRO A 183 -10.18 -10.56 10.51
N SER A 184 -10.74 -11.76 10.39
CA SER A 184 -10.32 -12.89 11.23
C SER A 184 -8.97 -13.44 10.81
N SER A 185 -8.30 -14.08 11.76
CA SER A 185 -7.04 -14.80 11.57
C SER A 185 -7.06 -16.12 12.35
N PRO A 186 -6.13 -17.06 12.11
CA PRO A 186 -6.04 -18.29 12.91
C PRO A 186 -5.86 -18.07 14.41
N SER A 187 -5.34 -16.90 14.80
CA SER A 187 -5.11 -16.50 16.20
C SER A 187 -6.14 -15.50 16.74
N CYS A 188 -7.13 -15.10 15.93
CA CYS A 188 -8.15 -14.15 16.34
C CYS A 188 -9.42 -14.31 15.51
N ALA A 189 -10.47 -14.86 16.12
CA ALA A 189 -11.79 -15.02 15.55
C ALA A 189 -12.61 -13.74 15.71
N THR A 190 -13.18 -13.22 14.62
CA THR A 190 -14.12 -12.08 14.68
C THR A 190 -15.57 -12.51 14.63
N ASN A 191 -15.82 -13.82 14.66
CA ASN A 191 -17.14 -14.42 14.82
C ASN A 191 -17.20 -15.26 16.11
N PRO A 192 -18.41 -15.57 16.61
CA PRO A 192 -18.57 -16.44 17.77
C PRO A 192 -18.01 -17.86 17.56
N PRO A 193 -17.66 -18.57 18.66
CA PRO A 193 -17.13 -19.93 18.58
C PRO A 193 -18.02 -20.89 17.79
N GLY A 194 -17.40 -21.69 16.93
CA GLY A 194 -18.09 -22.69 16.11
C GLY A 194 -18.78 -22.11 14.87
N LYS A 195 -18.66 -20.81 14.61
CA LYS A 195 -19.08 -20.20 13.34
C LYS A 195 -17.93 -20.18 12.35
N ALA A 196 -18.26 -20.39 11.08
CA ALA A 196 -17.27 -20.34 10.02
C ALA A 196 -16.73 -18.92 9.92
N GLU A 197 -15.41 -18.80 9.90
CA GLU A 197 -14.76 -17.51 9.66
C GLU A 197 -14.93 -17.10 8.19
N PRO A 198 -14.98 -15.79 7.92
CA PRO A 198 -14.93 -15.31 6.56
C PRO A 198 -13.65 -15.84 5.89
N THR A 199 -13.76 -16.35 4.67
CA THR A 199 -12.61 -16.85 3.91
C THR A 199 -12.58 -16.22 2.54
N ILE A 200 -11.38 -15.98 2.02
CA ILE A 200 -11.15 -15.55 0.65
C ILE A 200 -10.28 -16.58 -0.05
N LYS A 201 -10.63 -16.88 -1.30
CA LYS A 201 -9.87 -17.76 -2.17
C LYS A 201 -9.68 -17.09 -3.51
N VAL A 202 -8.46 -17.09 -4.03
CA VAL A 202 -8.17 -16.70 -5.40
C VAL A 202 -8.50 -17.88 -6.31
N ASP A 203 -9.52 -17.75 -7.14
CA ASP A 203 -9.96 -18.77 -8.10
C ASP A 203 -9.26 -18.62 -9.46
N THR A 204 -8.99 -17.39 -9.85
CA THR A 204 -8.37 -17.05 -11.14
C THR A 204 -7.32 -15.98 -10.89
N LEU A 205 -6.13 -16.22 -11.43
CA LEU A 205 -5.01 -15.30 -11.37
C LEU A 205 -4.20 -15.50 -12.65
N THR A 206 -4.52 -14.74 -13.69
CA THR A 206 -3.96 -14.93 -15.02
C THR A 206 -3.49 -13.58 -15.55
N PRO A 207 -2.17 -13.35 -15.57
CA PRO A 207 -1.57 -12.27 -16.33
C PRO A 207 -1.90 -12.47 -17.82
N VAL A 208 -2.46 -11.46 -18.47
CA VAL A 208 -2.80 -11.51 -19.90
C VAL A 208 -2.22 -10.32 -20.63
N CYS A 209 -1.87 -10.55 -21.89
CA CYS A 209 -1.48 -9.51 -22.83
C CYS A 209 -2.54 -9.45 -23.92
N VAL A 210 -3.20 -8.31 -24.08
CA VAL A 210 -4.18 -8.09 -25.14
C VAL A 210 -3.72 -6.88 -25.91
N GLU A 211 -3.42 -7.07 -27.19
CA GLU A 211 -3.03 -5.99 -28.08
C GLU A 211 -1.88 -5.11 -27.54
N GLY A 212 -0.85 -5.75 -26.97
CA GLY A 212 0.33 -5.04 -26.44
C GLY A 212 0.10 -4.34 -25.10
N VAL A 213 -1.07 -4.54 -24.48
CA VAL A 213 -1.42 -3.99 -23.18
C VAL A 213 -1.52 -5.14 -22.17
N THR A 214 -0.86 -4.99 -21.03
CA THR A 214 -0.84 -5.98 -19.96
C THR A 214 -1.98 -5.76 -18.97
N TYR A 215 -2.64 -6.85 -18.61
CA TYR A 215 -3.69 -6.89 -17.62
C TYR A 215 -3.50 -8.06 -16.68
N LEU A 216 -4.15 -8.00 -15.52
CA LEU A 216 -4.40 -9.16 -14.68
C LEU A 216 -5.88 -9.51 -14.75
N LYS A 217 -6.18 -10.68 -15.32
CA LYS A 217 -7.50 -11.31 -15.19
C LYS A 217 -7.55 -12.05 -13.86
N TYR A 218 -8.53 -11.75 -13.03
CA TYR A 218 -8.64 -12.32 -11.70
C TYR A 218 -10.08 -12.73 -11.37
N GLY A 219 -10.18 -13.58 -10.36
CA GLY A 219 -11.43 -13.92 -9.73
C GLY A 219 -11.18 -14.42 -8.32
N VAL A 220 -11.91 -13.87 -7.36
CA VAL A 220 -11.91 -14.30 -5.98
C VAL A 220 -13.29 -14.81 -5.58
N THR A 221 -13.32 -15.88 -4.79
CA THR A 221 -14.51 -16.33 -4.07
C THR A 221 -14.34 -15.95 -2.62
N VAL A 222 -15.38 -15.36 -2.05
CA VAL A 222 -15.39 -14.97 -0.64
C VAL A 222 -16.60 -15.59 0.04
N THR A 223 -16.39 -16.14 1.22
CA THR A 223 -17.45 -16.75 2.05
C THR A 223 -17.56 -15.96 3.35
N GLY A 224 -18.77 -15.80 3.88
CA GLY A 224 -18.99 -15.19 5.20
C GLY A 224 -18.86 -13.66 5.24
N THR A 225 -18.77 -12.99 4.09
CA THR A 225 -18.84 -11.52 3.98
C THR A 225 -19.80 -11.12 2.86
N PRO A 226 -20.64 -10.09 3.06
CA PRO A 226 -21.54 -9.58 2.02
C PRO A 226 -20.83 -8.67 0.99
N ASN A 227 -19.52 -8.47 1.09
CA ASN A 227 -18.77 -7.62 0.16
C ASN A 227 -18.83 -8.14 -1.28
N THR A 228 -19.11 -7.23 -2.22
CA THR A 228 -19.19 -7.51 -3.66
C THR A 228 -18.03 -6.89 -4.46
N THR A 229 -17.16 -6.16 -3.78
CA THR A 229 -15.97 -5.52 -4.35
C THR A 229 -14.71 -5.84 -3.53
N ALA A 230 -13.56 -5.69 -4.17
CA ALA A 230 -12.23 -5.93 -3.63
C ALA A 230 -11.34 -4.69 -3.85
N THR A 231 -10.39 -4.49 -2.95
CA THR A 231 -9.23 -3.63 -3.20
C THR A 231 -8.05 -4.51 -3.55
N LEU A 232 -7.40 -4.22 -4.68
CA LEU A 232 -6.17 -4.87 -5.11
C LEU A 232 -4.99 -3.96 -4.77
N THR A 233 -4.06 -4.44 -3.96
CA THR A 233 -2.81 -3.75 -3.64
C THR A 233 -1.66 -4.50 -4.27
N TRP A 234 -0.95 -3.85 -5.18
CA TRP A 234 0.26 -4.36 -5.80
C TRP A 234 1.46 -3.87 -4.99
N HIS A 235 2.16 -4.80 -4.36
CA HIS A 235 3.24 -4.48 -3.45
C HIS A 235 4.53 -4.20 -4.19
N ASN A 236 5.15 -3.06 -3.86
CA ASN A 236 6.41 -2.66 -4.45
C ASN A 236 7.58 -3.39 -3.75
N PRO A 237 8.27 -4.33 -4.42
CA PRO A 237 9.33 -5.12 -3.81
C PRO A 237 10.59 -4.30 -3.46
N SER A 238 10.75 -3.09 -4.03
CA SER A 238 11.87 -2.20 -3.70
C SER A 238 11.62 -1.30 -2.49
N GLY A 239 10.45 -1.42 -1.84
CA GLY A 239 10.07 -0.62 -0.68
C GLY A 239 9.58 0.79 -1.03
N GLY A 240 9.34 1.08 -2.31
CA GLY A 240 8.64 2.28 -2.75
C GLY A 240 7.13 2.21 -2.47
N ALA A 241 6.38 3.18 -2.98
CA ALA A 241 4.92 3.20 -2.81
C ALA A 241 4.24 2.03 -3.55
N ASP A 242 3.27 1.41 -2.88
CA ASP A 242 2.38 0.40 -3.46
C ASP A 242 1.39 1.03 -4.46
N PHE A 243 0.89 0.22 -5.40
CA PHE A 243 -0.16 0.63 -6.32
C PHE A 243 -1.50 0.02 -5.91
N VAL A 244 -2.50 0.85 -5.66
CA VAL A 244 -3.81 0.43 -5.12
C VAL A 244 -4.93 0.67 -6.14
N GLN A 245 -5.71 -0.37 -6.41
CA GLN A 245 -6.92 -0.34 -7.21
C GLN A 245 -8.12 -0.72 -6.33
N ALA A 246 -8.87 0.27 -5.86
CA ALA A 246 -10.03 0.06 -4.99
C ALA A 246 -11.32 -0.19 -5.78
N GLY A 247 -12.34 -0.74 -5.11
CA GLY A 247 -13.70 -0.87 -5.65
C GLY A 247 -13.84 -1.82 -6.85
N GLN A 248 -12.89 -2.74 -7.01
CA GLN A 248 -12.88 -3.68 -8.13
C GLN A 248 -13.93 -4.78 -7.90
N PRO A 249 -14.67 -5.26 -8.92
CA PRO A 249 -15.57 -6.39 -8.74
C PRO A 249 -14.82 -7.65 -8.26
N LEU A 250 -15.48 -8.61 -7.61
CA LEU A 250 -14.79 -9.85 -7.19
C LEU A 250 -14.21 -10.69 -8.34
N ARG A 251 -14.63 -10.42 -9.58
CA ARG A 251 -14.10 -11.07 -10.79
C ARG A 251 -14.01 -10.04 -11.89
N GLY A 252 -12.90 -10.02 -12.62
CA GLY A 252 -12.73 -9.04 -13.68
C GLY A 252 -11.34 -9.03 -14.29
N THR A 253 -10.99 -7.89 -14.86
CA THR A 253 -9.68 -7.65 -15.46
C THR A 253 -9.27 -6.23 -15.07
N VAL A 254 -8.08 -6.09 -14.51
CA VAL A 254 -7.49 -4.79 -14.15
C VAL A 254 -6.25 -4.54 -14.99
N LEU A 255 -5.95 -3.27 -15.26
CA LEU A 255 -4.69 -2.87 -15.87
C LEU A 255 -3.53 -3.22 -14.94
N TRP A 256 -2.47 -3.77 -15.52
CA TRP A 256 -1.21 -3.98 -14.82
C TRP A 256 -0.59 -2.62 -14.44
N PRO A 257 0.09 -2.47 -13.29
CA PRO A 257 0.75 -1.22 -12.94
C PRO A 257 1.70 -0.73 -14.05
N GLY A 258 1.46 0.48 -14.57
CA GLY A 258 2.24 1.05 -15.67
C GLY A 258 1.80 0.61 -17.08
N ALA A 259 0.76 -0.19 -17.24
CA ALA A 259 0.17 -0.48 -18.55
C ALA A 259 -0.79 0.62 -19.01
N TYR A 260 -0.82 0.91 -20.31
CA TYR A 260 -1.70 1.91 -20.92
C TYR A 260 -2.45 1.31 -22.11
N PRO A 261 -3.79 1.48 -22.17
CA PRO A 261 -4.62 0.90 -23.23
C PRO A 261 -4.47 1.58 -24.60
N GLU A 262 -3.92 2.80 -24.65
CA GLU A 262 -3.82 3.56 -25.88
C GLU A 262 -2.45 3.39 -26.54
N ARG A 263 -2.41 2.58 -27.61
CA ARG A 263 -1.16 2.21 -28.30
C ARG A 263 -0.50 3.37 -29.10
N PHE A 264 -1.07 4.58 -29.10
CA PHE A 264 -0.66 5.66 -30.02
C PHE A 264 -0.81 7.10 -29.47
N VAL A 265 -0.91 7.31 -28.16
CA VAL A 265 -0.79 8.69 -27.65
C VAL A 265 0.69 9.04 -27.62
N ASP A 266 1.02 10.23 -28.09
CA ASP A 266 2.33 10.85 -27.87
C ASP A 266 2.47 11.05 -26.35
N LEU A 267 2.99 10.01 -25.67
CA LEU A 267 3.11 10.00 -24.20
C LEU A 267 4.15 11.05 -23.86
N LYS A 268 3.69 12.15 -23.25
CA LYS A 268 4.59 13.24 -22.88
C LYS A 268 5.59 12.70 -21.86
N LYS A 269 6.82 13.20 -21.90
CA LYS A 269 7.84 12.90 -20.88
C LYS A 269 7.35 13.14 -19.44
N SER A 270 6.37 14.04 -19.25
CA SER A 270 5.68 14.29 -17.96
C SER A 270 4.88 13.10 -17.43
N ASP A 271 4.50 12.16 -18.29
CA ASP A 271 3.65 11.02 -17.95
C ASP A 271 4.47 9.77 -17.59
N GLY A 272 5.80 9.94 -17.47
CA GLY A 272 6.74 8.92 -17.01
C GLY A 272 7.08 7.89 -18.09
N TRP A 273 7.23 8.34 -19.34
CA TRP A 273 7.80 7.54 -20.41
C TRP A 273 8.94 8.31 -21.07
N GLU A 274 10.10 7.66 -21.21
CA GLU A 274 11.22 8.19 -21.97
C GLU A 274 11.58 7.23 -23.07
N LEU A 275 11.86 7.78 -24.26
CA LEU A 275 12.39 7.01 -25.36
C LEU A 275 13.90 6.84 -25.14
N VAL A 276 14.31 5.71 -24.58
CA VAL A 276 15.72 5.35 -24.35
C VAL A 276 16.13 4.32 -25.39
N ASN A 277 17.17 4.62 -26.19
CA ASN A 277 17.65 3.73 -27.24
C ASN A 277 16.55 3.25 -28.23
N ASN A 278 15.64 4.15 -28.61
CA ASN A 278 14.50 3.83 -29.49
C ASN A 278 13.48 2.84 -28.90
N MET A 279 13.53 2.63 -27.58
CA MET A 279 12.58 1.82 -26.82
C MET A 279 11.88 2.75 -25.83
N TRP A 280 10.55 2.70 -25.75
CA TRP A 280 9.82 3.41 -24.72
C TRP A 280 10.05 2.69 -23.38
N GLU A 281 10.83 3.30 -22.52
CA GLU A 281 11.03 2.87 -21.14
C GLU A 281 10.04 3.63 -20.26
N ASN A 282 9.36 2.90 -19.39
CA ASN A 282 8.51 3.51 -18.37
C ASN A 282 9.44 4.16 -17.33
N THR A 283 9.62 5.48 -17.42
CA THR A 283 10.35 6.28 -16.45
C THR A 283 9.49 6.70 -15.26
N ARG A 284 8.22 6.27 -15.20
CA ARG A 284 7.44 6.29 -13.97
C ARG A 284 7.89 5.13 -13.08
N ASP A 285 7.73 5.32 -11.78
CA ASP A 285 8.14 4.43 -10.69
C ASP A 285 7.47 3.05 -10.68
N PHE A 286 7.11 2.42 -11.82
CA PHE A 286 6.49 1.10 -11.92
C PHE A 286 7.35 0.06 -12.64
N GLY A 287 8.61 0.35 -12.95
CA GLY A 287 9.56 -0.66 -13.45
C GLY A 287 9.68 -1.87 -12.50
N TRP A 288 9.42 -1.68 -11.21
CA TRP A 288 9.34 -2.76 -10.21
C TRP A 288 8.22 -3.77 -10.48
N ALA A 289 7.19 -3.39 -11.23
CA ALA A 289 6.08 -4.27 -11.58
C ALA A 289 6.41 -5.21 -12.75
N VAL A 290 7.61 -5.11 -13.33
CA VAL A 290 8.13 -6.06 -14.33
C VAL A 290 8.88 -7.17 -13.58
N GLY A 291 8.26 -8.35 -13.50
CA GLY A 291 8.78 -9.48 -12.72
C GLY A 291 7.67 -10.13 -11.92
N THR A 292 8.01 -10.82 -10.83
CA THR A 292 7.03 -11.32 -9.87
C THR A 292 6.80 -10.27 -8.79
N VAL A 293 5.54 -9.90 -8.59
CA VAL A 293 5.11 -8.97 -7.54
C VAL A 293 4.00 -9.59 -6.71
N ASP A 294 3.95 -9.27 -5.43
CA ASP A 294 2.86 -9.71 -4.58
C ASP A 294 1.63 -8.81 -4.78
N VAL A 295 0.47 -9.44 -4.92
CA VAL A 295 -0.82 -8.75 -5.04
C VAL A 295 -1.72 -9.21 -3.90
N THR A 296 -2.15 -8.24 -3.09
CA THR A 296 -3.12 -8.46 -2.03
C THR A 296 -4.52 -8.15 -2.52
N PHE A 297 -5.41 -9.14 -2.45
CA PHE A 297 -6.85 -8.98 -2.63
C PHE A 297 -7.49 -8.79 -1.27
N LYS A 298 -8.01 -7.59 -1.01
CA LYS A 298 -8.68 -7.25 0.25
C LYS A 298 -10.19 -7.16 0.05
N VAL A 299 -10.91 -8.09 0.66
CA VAL A 299 -12.39 -8.14 0.69
C VAL A 299 -12.91 -8.26 2.13
N ASN A 300 -12.01 -8.21 3.11
CA ASN A 300 -12.26 -8.58 4.51
C ASN A 300 -12.92 -9.97 4.62
N PRO A 301 -12.14 -11.05 4.45
CA PRO A 301 -10.70 -11.15 4.71
C PRO A 301 -9.81 -10.75 3.51
N GLU A 302 -8.49 -10.79 3.68
CA GLU A 302 -7.51 -10.51 2.62
C GLU A 302 -6.59 -11.72 2.32
N VAL A 303 -6.07 -11.77 1.09
CA VAL A 303 -5.11 -12.78 0.66
C VAL A 303 -4.06 -12.15 -0.26
N THR A 304 -2.79 -12.44 0.02
CA THR A 304 -1.65 -12.03 -0.80
C THR A 304 -1.17 -13.20 -1.65
N VAL A 305 -1.01 -12.98 -2.95
CA VAL A 305 -0.53 -13.98 -3.90
C VAL A 305 0.53 -13.38 -4.83
N PRO A 306 1.60 -14.11 -5.16
CA PRO A 306 2.57 -13.66 -6.15
C PRO A 306 1.98 -13.74 -7.56
N VAL A 307 2.21 -12.70 -8.35
CA VAL A 307 1.80 -12.58 -9.75
C VAL A 307 3.03 -12.26 -10.59
N THR A 308 3.31 -13.08 -11.59
CA THR A 308 4.43 -12.85 -12.51
C THR A 308 3.97 -12.11 -13.76
N PHE A 309 4.69 -11.05 -14.12
CA PHE A 309 4.50 -10.30 -15.36
C PHE A 309 4.41 -11.26 -16.56
N PRO A 310 3.42 -11.08 -17.46
CA PRO A 310 3.23 -12.01 -18.57
C PRO A 310 4.49 -12.06 -19.44
N GLN A 311 5.07 -13.25 -19.58
CA GLN A 311 6.26 -13.46 -20.40
C GLN A 311 5.93 -13.33 -21.90
N ASP A 312 6.95 -12.98 -22.68
CA ASP A 312 6.91 -12.43 -24.05
C ASP A 312 6.24 -13.28 -25.15
N THR A 313 5.67 -14.44 -24.79
CA THR A 313 4.93 -15.31 -25.72
C THR A 313 3.63 -14.70 -26.25
N ALA A 314 3.16 -13.58 -25.65
CA ALA A 314 1.90 -12.93 -26.01
C ALA A 314 2.03 -11.57 -26.72
N GLY A 315 3.24 -11.15 -27.12
CA GLY A 315 3.47 -9.93 -27.90
C GLY A 315 3.55 -8.62 -27.10
N CYS A 316 3.67 -8.70 -25.77
CA CYS A 316 3.81 -7.53 -24.89
C CYS A 316 5.24 -6.98 -24.80
N VAL A 317 6.27 -7.77 -25.12
CA VAL A 317 7.67 -7.30 -25.20
C VAL A 317 8.21 -7.47 -26.61
N ARG A 318 7.34 -7.34 -27.64
CA ARG A 318 7.85 -6.93 -28.96
C ARG A 318 8.45 -5.55 -28.81
N ALA A 319 9.71 -5.52 -28.36
CA ALA A 319 10.64 -4.49 -28.66
C ALA A 319 10.40 -4.14 -30.13
N ALA A 320 10.20 -2.86 -30.40
CA ALA A 320 10.32 -2.30 -31.74
C ALA A 320 11.77 -2.44 -32.26
N GLY A 321 12.47 -3.52 -31.95
CA GLY A 321 13.72 -3.90 -32.56
C GLY A 321 13.39 -4.47 -33.93
N VAL A 322 13.39 -3.61 -34.94
CA VAL A 322 14.02 -3.70 -36.28
C VAL A 322 14.12 -5.06 -37.03
N ALA A 323 13.58 -6.15 -36.52
CA ALA A 323 13.69 -7.51 -37.05
C ALA A 323 12.80 -7.75 -38.28
N GLY A 324 12.06 -6.72 -38.73
CA GLY A 324 11.38 -6.69 -40.02
C GLY A 324 12.28 -6.29 -41.20
N LEU A 325 13.53 -5.89 -40.96
CA LEU A 325 14.48 -5.49 -42.01
C LEU A 325 15.72 -6.37 -42.13
N LEU A 326 15.87 -7.40 -41.28
CA LEU A 326 16.92 -8.41 -41.48
C LEU A 326 16.31 -9.70 -42.02
N PRO A 327 16.76 -10.19 -43.19
CA PRO A 327 16.23 -11.39 -43.82
C PRO A 327 16.31 -12.57 -42.87
N ARG A 328 15.15 -13.14 -42.53
CA ARG A 328 14.99 -14.18 -41.50
C ARG A 328 15.53 -15.55 -41.92
N THR A 329 16.01 -15.70 -43.15
CA THR A 329 16.71 -16.90 -43.62
C THR A 329 17.76 -16.51 -44.67
N GLY A 330 18.88 -17.24 -44.74
CA GLY A 330 19.92 -17.01 -45.75
C GLY A 330 19.45 -17.12 -47.22
N ALA A 331 18.23 -17.58 -47.47
CA ALA A 331 17.62 -17.65 -48.80
C ALA A 331 17.27 -16.27 -49.39
N GLU A 332 16.93 -15.28 -48.55
CA GLU A 332 16.62 -13.92 -49.05
C GLU A 332 17.88 -13.12 -49.39
N VAL A 333 19.01 -13.41 -48.72
CA VAL A 333 20.32 -12.83 -49.05
C VAL A 333 20.77 -13.27 -50.44
N MET A 334 20.45 -14.51 -50.87
CA MET A 334 20.76 -15.00 -52.22
C MET A 334 20.05 -14.19 -53.30
N GLY A 335 18.83 -13.70 -53.05
CA GLY A 335 18.10 -12.82 -53.98
C GLY A 335 18.80 -11.47 -54.17
N LEU A 336 19.25 -10.85 -53.08
CA LEU A 336 19.99 -9.58 -53.12
C LEU A 336 21.38 -9.72 -53.74
N VAL A 337 22.11 -10.79 -53.43
CA VAL A 337 23.40 -11.09 -54.06
C VAL A 337 23.23 -11.36 -55.55
N GLY A 338 22.19 -12.08 -55.96
CA GLY A 338 21.84 -12.30 -57.36
C GLY A 338 21.53 -11.00 -58.11
N PHE A 339 20.74 -10.11 -57.49
CA PHE A 339 20.41 -8.81 -58.08
C PHE A 339 21.65 -7.90 -58.22
N ALA A 340 22.51 -7.86 -57.21
CA ALA A 340 23.77 -7.11 -57.24
C ALA A 340 24.74 -7.65 -58.30
N ALA A 341 24.85 -8.98 -58.44
CA ALA A 341 25.64 -9.62 -59.50
C ALA A 341 25.09 -9.29 -60.89
N GLY A 342 23.76 -9.27 -61.06
CA GLY A 342 23.10 -8.87 -62.30
C GLY A 342 23.39 -7.42 -62.69
N LEU A 343 23.35 -6.49 -61.73
CA LEU A 343 23.69 -5.08 -61.97
C LEU A 343 25.17 -4.89 -62.34
N LEU A 344 26.08 -5.65 -61.73
CA LEU A 344 27.51 -5.64 -62.09
C LEU A 344 27.74 -6.16 -63.52
N ALA A 345 27.06 -7.24 -63.92
CA ALA A 345 27.14 -7.78 -65.27
C ALA A 345 26.58 -6.80 -66.32
N LEU A 346 25.46 -6.14 -66.02
CA LEU A 346 24.90 -5.10 -66.89
C LEU A 346 25.84 -3.89 -67.00
N GLY A 347 26.38 -3.41 -65.88
CA GLY A 347 27.32 -2.29 -65.85
C GLY A 347 28.58 -2.56 -66.67
N THR A 348 29.19 -3.74 -66.51
CA THR A 348 30.37 -4.14 -67.29
C THR A 348 30.06 -4.26 -68.79
N THR A 349 28.89 -4.80 -69.16
CA THR A 349 28.46 -4.88 -70.56
C THR A 349 28.31 -3.49 -71.19
N VAL A 350 27.69 -2.54 -70.48
CA VAL A 350 27.55 -1.14 -70.94
C VAL A 350 28.91 -0.48 -71.12
N VAL A 351 29.85 -0.69 -70.20
CA VAL A 351 31.22 -0.13 -70.31
C VAL A 351 31.96 -0.70 -71.51
N VAL A 352 31.86 -2.01 -71.77
CA VAL A 352 32.50 -2.65 -72.93
C VAL A 352 31.90 -2.15 -74.24
N LEU A 353 30.57 -2.05 -74.33
CA LEU A 353 29.87 -1.56 -75.53
C LEU A 353 30.15 -0.09 -75.81
N THR A 354 30.21 0.76 -74.78
CA THR A 354 30.56 2.18 -74.93
C THR A 354 32.02 2.38 -75.33
N ARG A 355 32.94 1.54 -74.83
CA ARG A 355 34.36 1.59 -75.24
C ARG A 355 34.56 1.14 -76.69
N ARG A 356 33.82 0.14 -77.17
CA ARG A 356 33.84 -0.30 -78.58
C ARG A 356 33.28 0.72 -79.57
N ARG A 357 32.41 1.64 -79.15
CA ARG A 357 31.90 2.72 -80.00
C ARG A 357 32.83 3.94 -80.10
N ARG A 358 33.86 4.01 -79.26
CA ARG A 358 34.83 5.13 -79.23
C ARG A 358 36.19 4.79 -79.84
N ALA A 359 36.40 3.54 -80.27
CA ALA A 359 37.58 3.08 -81.02
C ALA A 359 37.20 2.91 -82.50
#